data_AF-A0A090WE19-F1
#
_entry.id   AF-A0A090WE19-F1
#
_cell.length_a   1.000
_cell.length_b   1.000
_cell.length_c   1.000
_cell.angle_alpha   90.00
_cell.angle_beta   90.00
_cell.angle_gamma   90.00
#
_symmetry.space_group_name_H-M   'P 1'
#
loop_
_entity.id
_entity.type
_entity.pdbx_description
1 polymer ?
#
loop_
_entity_poly.entity_id
_entity_poly.type
_entity_poly.pdbx_seq_one_letter_code
_entity_poly.pdbx_strand_id
1 'polypeptide(L)' 'MKELGYGQEYKYAHDHPGNFAQFDFLPTEISGMKIFEPGSNPREQAQREFLQKRWKDHYDYKPSKG' A
#
# COMPACT_ATOMS: atom_id res chain seq x y z
N MET A 1 6.70 -16.03 23.45
CA MET A 1 6.28 -14.73 22.87
C MET A 1 7.44 -13.94 22.25
N LYS A 2 8.68 -13.99 22.76
CA LYS A 2 9.85 -13.35 22.12
C LYS A 2 10.52 -14.12 20.97
N GLU A 3 10.12 -15.38 20.74
CA GLU A 3 10.75 -16.28 19.75
C GLU A 3 10.04 -16.34 18.39
N LEU A 4 8.92 -15.65 18.23
CA LEU A 4 8.31 -15.47 16.92
C LEU A 4 8.82 -14.11 16.44
N GLY A 5 9.60 -14.07 15.36
CA GLY A 5 10.30 -12.88 14.82
C GLY A 5 9.43 -11.68 14.41
N TYR A 6 8.28 -11.48 15.05
CA TYR A 6 7.42 -10.32 14.95
C TYR A 6 8.15 -9.06 15.46
N GLY A 7 8.77 -8.34 14.52
CA GLY A 7 9.24 -6.97 14.75
C GLY A 7 10.69 -6.69 14.36
N GLN A 8 11.47 -7.69 13.93
CA GLN A 8 12.87 -7.43 13.55
C GLN A 8 13.04 -6.72 12.20
N GLU A 9 11.99 -6.66 11.37
CA GLU A 9 12.03 -6.01 10.06
C GLU A 9 10.99 -4.90 9.88
N TYR A 10 10.50 -4.30 10.98
CA TYR A 10 9.60 -3.17 10.87
C TYR A 10 10.35 -1.97 10.27
N LYS A 11 10.09 -1.69 9.00
CA LYS A 11 10.65 -0.52 8.30
C LYS A 11 9.97 0.74 8.80
N TYR A 12 10.72 1.62 9.45
CA TYR A 12 10.20 2.92 9.85
C TYR A 12 10.01 3.79 8.60
N ALA A 13 8.77 3.97 8.17
CA ALA A 13 8.45 4.61 6.89
C ALA A 13 9.05 6.02 6.74
N HIS A 14 9.27 6.75 7.84
CA HIS A 14 9.86 8.08 7.83
C HIS A 14 11.36 8.10 7.48
N ASP A 15 12.06 6.97 7.56
CA ASP A 15 13.47 6.87 7.17
C ASP A 15 13.65 6.57 5.67
N HIS A 16 12.56 6.37 4.93
CA HIS A 16 12.59 6.04 3.51
C HIS A 16 12.23 7.25 2.63
N PRO A 17 12.82 7.37 1.42
CA PRO A 17 12.48 8.42 0.46
C PRO A 17 10.98 8.52 0.21
N GLY A 18 10.41 9.73 0.35
CA GLY A 18 8.97 9.95 0.22
C GLY A 18 8.15 9.55 1.45
N ASN A 19 8.81 9.33 2.59
CA ASN A 19 8.21 8.88 3.86
C ASN A 19 7.33 7.64 3.67
N PHE A 20 7.80 6.72 2.84
CA PHE A 20 7.07 5.51 2.46
C PHE A 20 8.02 4.32 2.36
N ALA A 21 7.74 3.29 3.16
CA ALA A 21 8.34 1.99 3.02
C ALA A 21 7.33 1.06 2.31
N GLN A 22 7.75 0.41 1.23
CA GLN A 22 6.97 -0.70 0.68
C GLN A 22 7.11 -1.89 1.62
N PHE A 23 6.07 -2.09 2.42
CA PHE A 23 5.94 -3.17 3.39
C PHE A 23 4.50 -3.69 3.35
N ASP A 24 4.33 -5.01 3.35
CA ASP A 24 3.01 -5.61 3.37
C ASP A 24 2.49 -5.62 4.81
N PHE A 25 1.38 -4.92 5.02
CA PHE A 25 0.71 -4.86 6.33
C PHE A 25 -0.38 -5.91 6.47
N LEU A 26 -0.76 -6.57 5.36
CA LEU A 26 -1.73 -7.65 5.36
C LEU A 26 -1.03 -8.98 5.69
N PRO A 27 -1.76 -9.95 6.29
CA PRO A 27 -1.30 -11.33 6.37
C PRO A 27 -0.91 -11.86 4.99
N THR A 28 0.09 -12.73 4.95
CA THR A 28 0.64 -13.31 3.73
C THR A 28 -0.45 -13.92 2.83
N GLU A 29 -1.47 -14.53 3.43
CA GLU A 29 -2.58 -15.20 2.75
C GLU A 29 -3.46 -14.25 1.93
N ILE A 30 -3.47 -12.97 2.26
CA ILE A 30 -4.27 -11.94 1.58
C ILE A 30 -3.44 -10.75 1.10
N SER A 31 -2.11 -10.88 1.04
CA SER A 31 -1.25 -9.86 0.45
C SER A 31 -1.62 -9.64 -1.03
N GLY A 32 -1.53 -8.39 -1.49
CA GLY A 32 -1.99 -7.98 -2.82
C GLY A 32 -3.51 -7.81 -2.97
N MET A 33 -4.32 -8.13 -1.95
CA MET A 33 -5.76 -7.89 -2.01
C MET A 33 -6.06 -6.38 -1.91
N LYS A 34 -6.69 -5.81 -2.94
CA LYS A 34 -7.20 -4.44 -2.89
C LYS A 34 -8.48 -4.38 -2.05
N ILE A 35 -8.37 -3.84 -0.84
CA ILE A 35 -9.49 -3.68 0.11
C ILE A 35 -10.27 -2.37 -0.07
N PHE A 36 -9.68 -1.38 -0.74
CA PHE A 36 -10.27 -0.07 -0.98
C PHE A 36 -10.13 0.29 -2.45
N GLU A 37 -11.23 0.67 -3.08
CA GLU A 37 -11.30 1.20 -4.46
C GLU A 37 -11.83 2.63 -4.39
N PRO A 38 -11.02 3.65 -4.71
CA PRO A 38 -11.50 5.03 -4.79
C PRO A 38 -12.56 5.16 -5.89
N GLY A 39 -13.62 5.94 -5.69
CA GLY A 39 -14.60 6.27 -6.72
C GLY A 39 -14.09 7.30 -7.73
N SER A 40 -15.03 7.90 -8.47
CA SER A 40 -14.75 8.78 -9.61
C SER A 40 -14.81 10.28 -9.30
N ASN A 41 -15.06 10.68 -8.06
CA ASN A 41 -15.07 12.11 -7.71
C ASN A 41 -13.64 12.70 -7.67
N PRO A 42 -13.47 14.03 -7.84
CA PRO A 42 -12.13 14.63 -7.93
C PRO A 42 -11.21 14.36 -6.73
N ARG A 43 -11.77 14.28 -5.52
CA ARG A 43 -11.01 14.01 -4.29
C ARG A 43 -10.49 12.57 -4.27
N GLU A 44 -11.28 11.63 -4.75
CA GLU A 44 -10.90 10.20 -4.82
C GLU A 44 -9.99 9.89 -6.01
N GLN A 45 -10.07 10.65 -7.10
CA GLN A 45 -9.08 10.57 -8.17
C GLN A 45 -7.67 10.95 -7.66
N ALA A 46 -7.54 12.04 -6.90
CA ALA A 46 -6.25 12.40 -6.28
C ALA A 46 -5.75 11.32 -5.30
N GLN A 47 -6.66 10.68 -4.56
CA GLN A 47 -6.30 9.54 -3.69
C GLN A 47 -5.83 8.33 -4.50
N ARG A 48 -6.48 8.02 -5.63
CA ARG A 48 -6.07 6.94 -6.53
C ARG A 48 -4.64 7.16 -7.04
N GLU A 49 -4.34 8.35 -7.55
CA GLU A 49 -2.99 8.70 -8.03
C GLU A 49 -1.93 8.56 -6.92
N PHE A 50 -2.27 9.02 -5.72
CA PHE A 50 -1.40 8.91 -4.55
C PHE A 50 -1.13 7.45 -4.15
N LEU A 51 -2.16 6.61 -4.14
CA LEU A 51 -2.05 5.18 -3.86
C LEU A 51 -1.25 4.46 -4.96
N GLN A 52 -1.50 4.78 -6.23
CA GLN A 52 -0.78 4.23 -7.37
C GLN A 52 0.71 4.57 -7.31
N LYS A 53 1.08 5.81 -6.96
CA LYS A 53 2.49 6.22 -6.83
C LYS A 53 3.24 5.40 -5.78
N ARG A 54 2.56 5.01 -4.70
CA ARG A 54 3.16 4.28 -3.57
C ARG A 54 3.21 2.78 -3.80
N TRP A 55 2.08 2.21 -4.18
CA TRP A 55 1.92 0.77 -4.30
C TRP A 55 2.24 0.24 -5.69
N LYS A 56 2.37 1.12 -6.69
CA LYS A 56 2.65 0.77 -8.09
C LYS A 56 1.64 -0.31 -8.55
N ASP A 57 2.15 -1.50 -8.86
CA ASP A 57 1.36 -2.63 -9.32
C ASP A 57 0.85 -3.55 -8.19
N HIS A 58 1.27 -3.35 -6.93
CA HIS A 58 1.01 -4.29 -5.83
C HIS A 58 -0.48 -4.49 -5.52
N TYR A 59 -1.29 -3.43 -5.54
CA TYR A 59 -2.75 -3.48 -5.32
C TYR A 59 -3.55 -3.06 -6.56
N ASP A 60 -2.90 -2.87 -7.72
CA ASP A 60 -3.53 -2.46 -8.98
C ASP A 60 -4.50 -1.26 -8.88
N TYR A 61 -3.96 -0.11 -8.44
CA TYR A 61 -4.68 1.17 -8.39
C TYR A 61 -4.74 1.90 -9.74
N LYS A 62 -4.51 1.19 -10.86
CA LYS A 62 -4.56 1.79 -12.19
C LYS A 62 -5.96 2.37 -12.45
N PRO A 63 -6.07 3.53 -13.12
CA PRO A 63 -7.37 4.01 -13.57
C PRO A 63 -7.98 2.96 -14.50
N SER A 64 -9.27 2.68 -14.34
CA SER A 64 -10.00 1.78 -15.25
C SER A 64 -9.78 2.27 -16.68
N LYS A 65 -9.27 1.41 -17.56
CA LYS A 65 -9.31 1.69 -19.00
C LYS A 65 -10.78 1.77 -19.36
N GLY A 66 -11.25 2.98 -19.67
CA GLY A 66 -12.60 3.20 -20.21
C GLY A 66 -12.77 2.53 -21.56
#